data_AF-A0A945S7U4-F1
#
_entry.id   AF-A0A945S7U4-F1
#
_cell.length_a   1.000
_cell.length_b   1.000
_cell.length_c   1.000
_cell.angle_alpha   90.00
_cell.angle_beta   90.00
_cell.angle_gamma   90.00
#
_symmetry.space_group_name_H-M   'P 1'
#
loop_
_entity.id
_entity.type
_entity.pdbx_description
1 polymer ?
#
loop_
_entity_poly.entity_id
_entity_poly.type
_entity_poly.pdbx_seq_one_letter_code
_entity_poly.pdbx_strand_id
1 'polypeptide(L)'
;MKQQTQHTYQGIVVPVFGGLRLERNNGYGSVPGIPDWELADPEELERQVLKDHFALLNCIPFSTRRGVIRPTVMGDGSLDWGAFGTVDFDRLRPRLDRTRREVAELRDELRHALIMFDIINDRIGHRITSKAKYAVLRYVRTGTLSLQDILDSDMCALAKWYARARNLRSRIKSVTESKSRSRSVATVK
;
A
#
# COMPACT_ATOMS: atom_id res chain seq x y z
N MET A 1 7.81 -7.45 44.60
CA MET A 1 6.94 -8.42 43.92
C MET A 1 5.52 -7.88 43.95
N LYS A 2 4.95 -7.46 42.80
CA LYS A 2 3.59 -6.91 42.75
C LYS A 2 2.58 -8.07 42.75
N GLN A 3 1.72 -8.14 43.76
CA GLN A 3 0.64 -9.11 43.83
C GLN A 3 -0.35 -8.80 42.70
N GLN A 4 -0.56 -9.75 41.77
CA GLN A 4 -1.58 -9.62 40.74
C GLN A 4 -2.94 -9.92 41.36
N THR A 5 -3.81 -8.92 41.42
CA THR A 5 -5.19 -9.07 41.85
C THR A 5 -5.96 -9.86 40.79
N GLN A 6 -6.44 -11.04 41.15
CA GLN A 6 -7.28 -11.89 40.29
C GLN A 6 -8.76 -11.63 40.61
N HIS A 7 -9.61 -11.62 39.59
CA HIS A 7 -11.06 -11.43 39.75
C HIS A 7 -11.80 -12.51 38.96
N THR A 8 -12.77 -13.16 39.61
CA THR A 8 -13.52 -14.29 39.01
C THR A 8 -14.86 -13.81 38.48
N TYR A 9 -15.15 -14.05 37.20
CA TYR A 9 -16.45 -13.78 36.57
C TYR A 9 -17.04 -15.10 36.06
N GLN A 10 -18.24 -15.45 36.56
CA GLN A 10 -18.96 -16.67 36.15
C GLN A 10 -18.11 -17.96 36.18
N GLY A 11 -17.23 -18.08 37.18
CA GLY A 11 -16.37 -19.26 37.35
C GLY A 11 -15.11 -19.28 36.47
N ILE A 12 -14.89 -18.29 35.61
CA ILE A 12 -13.68 -18.17 34.80
C ILE A 12 -12.75 -17.13 35.44
N VAL A 13 -11.52 -17.56 35.79
CA VAL A 13 -10.47 -16.68 36.32
C VAL A 13 -9.79 -16.02 35.14
N VAL A 14 -10.10 -14.74 34.93
CA VAL A 14 -9.46 -13.94 33.87
C VAL A 14 -8.44 -13.03 34.51
N PRO A 15 -7.16 -13.01 34.05
CA PRO A 15 -6.21 -12.01 34.50
C PRO A 15 -6.72 -10.63 34.10
N VAL A 16 -7.06 -9.81 35.09
CA VAL A 16 -7.51 -8.44 34.87
C VAL A 16 -6.31 -7.65 34.36
N PHE A 17 -6.29 -7.35 33.06
CA PHE A 17 -5.41 -6.31 32.55
C PHE A 17 -5.74 -5.02 33.32
N GLY A 18 -4.71 -4.36 33.88
CA GLY A 18 -4.86 -3.14 34.71
C GLY A 18 -5.47 -1.91 34.01
N GLY A 19 -6.06 -2.09 32.82
CA GLY A 19 -6.78 -1.11 32.02
C GLY A 19 -8.30 -1.31 31.96
N LEU A 20 -8.89 -2.18 32.80
CA LEU A 20 -10.34 -2.22 32.98
C LEU A 20 -10.80 -0.86 33.56
N ARG A 21 -11.38 -0.04 32.66
CA ARG A 21 -11.85 1.35 32.84
C ARG A 21 -13.04 1.44 33.81
N LEU A 22 -12.81 1.11 35.06
CA LEU A 22 -13.69 1.53 36.15
C LEU A 22 -13.19 2.91 36.61
N GLU A 23 -13.88 3.95 36.15
CA GLU A 23 -13.89 5.30 36.73
C GLU A 23 -12.52 5.92 37.06
N ARG A 24 -11.61 5.96 36.09
CA ARG A 24 -10.43 6.83 36.21
C ARG A 24 -10.80 8.22 35.71
N ASN A 25 -10.81 9.21 36.60
CA ASN A 25 -11.00 10.62 36.24
C ASN A 25 -9.95 11.12 35.23
N ASN A 26 -8.78 10.46 35.15
CA ASN A 26 -7.72 10.77 34.19
C ASN A 26 -7.44 9.57 33.26
N GLY A 27 -7.67 9.75 31.96
CA GLY A 27 -7.52 8.70 30.94
C GLY A 27 -6.11 8.12 30.79
N TYR A 28 -5.09 8.82 31.30
CA TYR A 28 -3.67 8.50 31.16
C TYR A 28 -3.01 7.97 32.46
N GLY A 29 -3.75 7.96 33.58
CA GLY A 29 -3.23 7.55 34.90
C GLY A 29 -2.37 8.62 35.58
N SER A 30 -1.93 8.33 36.81
CA SER A 30 -1.10 9.22 37.64
C SER A 30 0.38 8.83 37.55
N VAL A 31 1.28 9.80 37.54
CA VAL A 31 2.74 9.55 37.56
C VAL A 31 3.24 9.60 39.02
N PRO A 32 3.92 8.55 39.53
CA PRO A 32 4.43 8.55 40.90
C PRO A 32 5.38 9.74 41.15
N GLY A 33 5.08 10.56 42.16
CA GLY A 33 5.91 11.69 42.57
C GLY A 33 5.61 13.02 41.87
N ILE A 34 4.64 13.05 40.94
CA ILE A 34 4.17 14.28 40.30
C ILE A 34 2.68 14.43 40.63
N PRO A 35 2.24 15.57 41.19
CA PRO A 35 0.82 15.78 41.46
C PRO A 35 0.04 15.95 40.15
N ASP A 36 -1.19 15.45 40.11
CA ASP A 36 -1.98 15.39 38.87
C ASP A 36 -2.27 16.76 38.23
N TRP A 37 -2.26 17.86 38.99
CA TRP A 37 -2.44 19.22 38.47
C TRP A 37 -1.21 19.76 37.72
N GLU A 38 -0.04 19.13 37.93
CA GLU A 38 1.21 19.45 37.21
C GLU A 38 1.36 18.59 35.95
N LEU A 39 0.55 17.53 35.79
CA LEU A 39 0.52 16.75 34.57
C LEU A 39 -0.13 17.55 33.44
N ALA A 40 0.51 17.55 32.27
CA ALA A 40 -0.06 18.16 31.08
C ALA A 40 -1.40 17.51 30.73
N ASP A 41 -2.34 18.33 30.25
CA ASP A 41 -3.63 17.83 29.84
C ASP A 41 -3.46 16.74 28.76
N PRO A 42 -4.26 15.66 28.81
CA PRO A 42 -4.29 14.62 27.80
C PRO A 42 -4.26 15.12 26.36
N GLU A 43 -5.04 16.16 26.07
CA GLU A 43 -5.14 16.77 24.74
C GLU A 43 -3.84 17.49 24.33
N GLU A 44 -3.12 18.06 25.31
CA GLU A 44 -1.84 18.72 25.06
C GLU A 44 -0.75 17.70 24.73
N LEU A 45 -0.71 16.57 25.45
CA LEU A 45 0.19 15.45 25.15
C LEU A 45 -0.07 14.86 23.76
N GLU A 46 -1.33 14.61 23.41
CA GLU A 46 -1.69 14.15 22.06
C GLU A 46 -1.26 15.15 20.98
N ARG A 47 -1.45 16.46 21.24
CA ARG A 47 -1.02 17.52 20.32
C ARG A 47 0.50 17.55 20.14
N GLN A 48 1.28 17.34 21.20
CA GLN A 48 2.74 17.25 21.11
C GLN A 48 3.19 16.02 20.32
N VAL A 49 2.62 14.85 20.61
CA VAL A 49 2.94 13.60 19.89
C VAL A 49 2.58 13.70 18.41
N LEU A 50 1.44 14.32 18.08
CA LEU A 50 1.05 14.59 16.70
C LEU A 50 2.01 15.55 16.01
N LYS A 51 2.45 16.62 16.69
CA LYS A 51 3.45 17.54 16.12
C LYS A 51 4.76 16.81 15.80
N ASP A 52 5.24 15.96 16.70
CA ASP A 52 6.49 15.23 16.52
C ASP A 52 6.40 14.15 15.45
N HIS A 53 5.34 13.32 15.46
CA HIS A 53 5.15 12.27 14.45
C HIS A 53 4.94 12.84 13.05
N PHE A 54 4.21 13.95 12.94
CA PHE A 54 3.92 14.59 11.66
C PHE A 54 4.93 15.68 11.30
N ALA A 55 5.95 15.94 12.12
CA ALA A 55 7.01 16.91 11.83
C ALA A 55 7.68 16.58 10.48
N LEU A 56 7.96 15.30 10.21
CA LEU A 56 8.54 14.86 8.94
C LEU A 56 7.61 15.11 7.75
N LEU A 57 6.30 14.92 7.90
CA LEU A 57 5.30 15.21 6.86
C LEU A 57 5.16 16.73 6.62
N ASN A 58 5.28 17.53 7.69
CA ASN A 58 5.29 19.00 7.61
C ASN A 58 6.60 19.55 7.02
N CYS A 59 7.71 18.80 7.14
CA CYS A 59 9.00 19.12 6.52
C CYS A 59 9.11 18.69 5.06
N ILE A 60 8.13 17.98 4.50
CA ILE A 60 8.10 17.73 3.06
C ILE A 60 7.90 19.09 2.40
N PRO A 61 8.85 19.56 1.57
CA PRO A 61 8.62 20.75 0.77
C PRO A 61 7.44 20.45 -0.14
N PHE A 62 6.26 20.93 0.21
CA PHE A 62 5.13 20.92 -0.69
C PHE A 62 5.57 21.69 -1.91
N SER A 63 5.82 20.96 -3.01
CA SER A 63 6.03 21.56 -4.31
C SER A 63 4.79 22.41 -4.57
N THR A 64 4.94 23.72 -4.45
CA THR A 64 3.95 24.73 -4.80
C THR A 64 3.80 24.76 -6.31
N ARG A 65 3.46 23.63 -6.93
CA ARG A 65 2.80 23.66 -8.23
C ARG A 65 1.50 24.37 -7.98
N ARG A 66 1.44 25.65 -8.39
CA ARG A 66 0.29 26.57 -8.42
C ARG A 66 -1.05 25.83 -8.29
N GLY A 67 -1.40 25.46 -7.06
CA GLY A 67 -2.71 24.91 -6.76
C GLY A 67 -3.66 26.08 -6.78
N VAL A 68 -4.77 25.93 -7.49
CA VAL A 68 -5.84 26.95 -7.55
C VAL A 68 -6.43 27.22 -6.17
N ILE A 69 -6.16 26.35 -5.19
CA ILE A 69 -6.83 26.39 -3.90
C ILE A 69 -5.80 26.46 -2.77
N ARG A 70 -5.92 27.51 -1.97
CA ARG A 70 -5.18 27.74 -0.73
C ARG A 70 -6.22 27.82 0.39
N PRO A 71 -6.19 26.93 1.40
CA PRO A 71 -7.04 27.12 2.57
C PRO A 71 -6.63 28.42 3.26
N THR A 72 -7.62 29.23 3.63
CA THR A 72 -7.39 30.48 4.36
C THR A 72 -7.57 30.15 5.84
N VAL A 73 -6.56 30.43 6.66
CA VAL A 73 -6.71 30.29 8.12
C VAL A 73 -7.36 31.57 8.62
N MET A 74 -8.52 31.44 9.26
CA MET A 74 -9.25 32.57 9.83
C MET A 74 -8.60 33.00 11.14
N GLY A 75 -8.90 34.23 11.57
CA GLY A 75 -8.29 34.84 12.76
C GLY A 75 -8.57 34.13 14.08
N ASP A 76 -9.59 33.26 14.13
CA ASP A 76 -9.93 32.41 15.28
C ASP A 76 -9.22 31.04 15.27
N GLY A 77 -8.35 30.80 14.29
CA GLY A 77 -7.66 29.52 14.12
C GLY A 77 -8.52 28.45 13.43
N SER A 78 -9.75 28.76 13.02
CA SER A 78 -10.55 27.87 12.18
C SER A 78 -10.01 27.85 10.75
N LEU A 79 -10.02 26.67 10.11
CA LEU A 79 -9.74 26.58 8.68
C LEU A 79 -10.99 27.00 7.91
N ASP A 80 -10.94 28.14 7.22
CA ASP A 80 -11.90 28.42 6.16
C ASP A 80 -11.50 27.59 4.94
N TRP A 81 -12.18 26.47 4.81
CA TRP A 81 -12.16 25.66 3.60
C TRP A 81 -12.74 26.44 2.40
N GLY A 82 -13.32 27.62 2.60
CA GLY A 82 -13.88 28.44 1.53
C GLY A 82 -14.81 27.63 0.64
N ALA A 83 -14.69 27.85 -0.67
CA ALA A 83 -15.44 27.12 -1.68
C ALA A 83 -15.10 25.60 -1.78
N PHE A 84 -14.19 25.02 -1.00
CA PHE A 84 -13.96 23.56 -0.99
C PHE A 84 -15.19 22.76 -0.54
N GLY A 85 -16.15 23.38 0.18
CA GLY A 85 -17.43 22.74 0.51
C GLY A 85 -18.42 22.65 -0.66
N THR A 86 -18.23 23.47 -1.71
CA THR A 86 -19.16 23.61 -2.85
C THR A 86 -18.52 23.40 -4.22
N VAL A 87 -17.20 23.39 -4.32
CA VAL A 87 -16.47 23.07 -5.55
C VAL A 87 -16.55 21.57 -5.75
N ASP A 88 -17.40 21.21 -6.70
CA ASP A 88 -17.56 19.87 -7.26
C ASP A 88 -16.18 19.32 -7.66
N PHE A 89 -15.55 18.56 -6.75
CA PHE A 89 -14.21 18.00 -6.94
C PHE A 89 -14.13 17.14 -8.19
N ASP A 90 -15.27 16.67 -8.71
CA ASP A 90 -15.39 15.98 -9.99
C ASP A 90 -14.95 16.83 -11.19
N ARG A 91 -15.06 18.16 -11.13
CA ARG A 91 -14.52 19.07 -12.17
C ARG A 91 -13.02 19.27 -12.08
N LEU A 92 -12.46 19.18 -10.87
CA LEU A 92 -11.02 19.37 -10.61
C LEU A 92 -10.21 18.09 -10.68
N ARG A 93 -10.86 16.91 -10.60
CA ARG A 93 -10.19 15.64 -10.86
C ARG A 93 -9.74 15.62 -12.32
N PRO A 94 -8.42 15.61 -12.62
CA PRO A 94 -8.00 15.35 -13.98
C PRO A 94 -8.65 14.03 -14.39
N ARG A 95 -9.39 14.02 -15.51
CA ARG A 95 -10.13 12.85 -16.00
C ARG A 95 -9.24 11.62 -15.83
N LEU A 96 -9.60 10.78 -14.87
CA LEU A 96 -8.79 9.64 -14.46
C LEU A 96 -8.73 8.72 -15.68
N ASP A 97 -7.58 8.72 -16.32
CA ASP A 97 -7.39 8.01 -17.57
C ASP A 97 -7.43 6.51 -17.25
N ARG A 98 -8.60 5.89 -17.45
CA ARG A 98 -8.87 4.49 -17.13
C ARG A 98 -7.78 3.57 -17.68
N THR A 99 -7.25 3.89 -18.87
CA THR A 99 -6.15 3.15 -19.49
C THR A 99 -4.84 3.26 -18.72
N ARG A 100 -4.54 4.40 -18.09
CA ARG A 100 -3.34 4.56 -17.26
C ARG A 100 -3.44 3.73 -15.99
N ARG A 101 -4.62 3.70 -15.36
CA ARG A 101 -4.88 2.88 -14.18
C ARG A 101 -4.73 1.39 -14.52
N GLU A 102 -5.37 0.95 -15.60
CA GLU A 102 -5.26 -0.43 -16.06
C GLU A 102 -3.80 -0.82 -16.38
N VAL A 103 -3.04 0.05 -17.05
CA VAL A 103 -1.62 -0.21 -17.32
C VAL A 103 -0.80 -0.26 -16.02
N ALA A 104 -1.12 0.56 -15.02
CA ALA A 104 -0.46 0.51 -13.71
C ALA A 104 -0.74 -0.83 -13.00
N GLU A 105 -2.01 -1.25 -12.96
CA GLU A 105 -2.42 -2.54 -12.36
C GLU A 105 -1.72 -3.72 -13.07
N LEU A 106 -1.67 -3.72 -14.41
CA LEU A 106 -0.96 -4.75 -15.18
C LEU A 106 0.56 -4.74 -14.92
N ARG A 107 1.17 -3.57 -14.66
CA ARG A 107 2.59 -3.46 -14.31
C ARG A 107 2.88 -4.01 -12.93
N ASP A 108 1.98 -3.80 -11.97
CA ASP A 108 2.09 -4.36 -10.63
C ASP A 108 1.96 -5.88 -10.67
N GLU A 109 1.00 -6.41 -11.43
CA GLU A 109 0.90 -7.86 -11.68
C GLU A 109 2.16 -8.42 -12.36
N LEU A 110 2.72 -7.70 -13.33
CA LEU A 110 3.96 -8.12 -14.00
C LEU A 110 5.13 -8.15 -13.01
N ARG A 111 5.25 -7.14 -12.15
CA ARG A 111 6.27 -7.08 -11.10
C ARG A 111 6.14 -8.28 -10.16
N HIS A 112 4.93 -8.60 -9.72
CA HIS A 112 4.68 -9.76 -8.88
C HIS A 112 5.08 -11.07 -9.58
N ALA A 113 4.69 -11.24 -10.86
CA ALA A 113 5.05 -12.41 -11.64
C ALA A 113 6.58 -12.57 -11.82
N LEU A 114 7.31 -11.47 -11.96
CA LEU A 114 8.78 -11.47 -12.04
C LEU A 114 9.42 -11.84 -10.69
N ILE A 115 8.92 -11.31 -9.57
CA ILE A 115 9.40 -11.69 -8.23
C ILE A 115 9.21 -13.19 -8.01
N MET A 116 8.03 -13.74 -8.34
CA MET A 116 7.77 -15.18 -8.21
C MET A 116 8.64 -16.01 -9.14
N PHE A 117 8.92 -15.51 -10.35
CA PHE A 117 9.85 -16.15 -11.28
C PHE A 117 11.27 -16.20 -10.70
N ASP A 118 11.75 -15.10 -10.13
CA ASP A 118 13.10 -14.99 -9.55
C ASP A 118 13.27 -15.94 -8.35
N ILE A 119 12.29 -15.97 -7.43
CA ILE A 119 12.29 -16.89 -6.28
C ILE A 119 12.40 -18.36 -6.73
N ILE A 120 11.62 -18.75 -7.74
CA ILE A 120 11.63 -20.14 -8.25
C ILE A 120 12.92 -20.41 -9.00
N ASN A 121 13.42 -19.44 -9.77
CA ASN A 121 14.67 -19.53 -10.49
C ASN A 121 15.87 -19.77 -9.54
N ASP A 122 15.92 -19.06 -8.43
CA ASP A 122 16.97 -19.22 -7.42
C ASP A 122 16.87 -20.59 -6.75
N ARG A 123 15.66 -21.07 -6.45
CA ARG A 123 15.44 -22.41 -5.92
C ARG A 123 15.94 -23.52 -6.86
N ILE A 124 15.70 -23.35 -8.16
CA ILE A 124 16.12 -24.30 -9.20
C ILE A 124 17.63 -24.27 -9.45
N GLY A 125 18.26 -23.09 -9.32
CA GLY A 125 19.66 -22.87 -9.66
C GLY A 125 20.63 -23.82 -8.97
N HIS A 126 20.25 -24.36 -7.81
CA HIS A 126 21.04 -25.34 -7.05
C HIS A 126 20.88 -26.79 -7.52
N ARG A 127 19.82 -27.12 -8.26
CA ARG A 127 19.44 -28.51 -8.59
C ARG A 127 19.63 -28.86 -10.05
N ILE A 128 19.41 -27.91 -10.95
CA ILE A 128 19.30 -28.17 -12.39
C ILE A 128 20.32 -27.36 -13.17
N THR A 129 20.93 -27.98 -14.17
CA THR A 129 21.89 -27.31 -15.05
C THR A 129 21.22 -26.15 -15.77
N SER A 130 21.84 -24.96 -15.73
CA SER A 130 21.32 -23.74 -16.37
C SER A 130 20.87 -23.95 -17.82
N LYS A 131 21.58 -24.81 -18.58
CA LYS A 131 21.25 -25.14 -19.98
C LYS A 131 19.85 -25.78 -20.13
N ALA A 132 19.48 -26.71 -19.25
CA ALA A 132 18.17 -27.39 -19.31
C ALA A 132 17.03 -26.40 -19.04
N LYS A 133 17.19 -25.53 -18.03
CA LYS A 133 16.24 -24.46 -17.72
C LYS A 133 15.93 -23.59 -18.93
N TYR A 134 16.97 -23.10 -19.61
CA TYR A 134 16.79 -22.25 -20.79
C TYR A 134 16.22 -23.00 -21.99
N ALA A 135 16.52 -24.30 -22.14
CA ALA A 135 15.92 -25.12 -23.19
C ALA A 135 14.40 -25.24 -22.98
N VAL A 136 13.94 -25.55 -21.77
CA VAL A 136 12.50 -25.63 -21.43
C VAL A 136 11.82 -24.29 -21.68
N LEU A 137 12.37 -23.18 -21.16
CA LEU A 137 11.80 -21.85 -21.38
C LEU A 137 11.76 -21.47 -22.86
N ARG A 138 12.75 -21.88 -23.65
CA ARG A 138 12.76 -21.68 -25.11
C ARG A 138 11.62 -22.43 -25.78
N TYR A 139 11.38 -23.70 -25.44
CA TYR A 139 10.30 -24.49 -26.03
C TYR A 139 8.90 -24.01 -25.61
N VAL A 140 8.74 -23.57 -24.37
CA VAL A 140 7.50 -22.92 -23.90
C VAL A 140 7.30 -21.59 -24.63
N ARG A 141 8.38 -20.83 -24.89
CA ARG A 141 8.31 -19.59 -25.67
C ARG A 141 7.88 -19.85 -27.12
N THR A 142 8.31 -20.94 -27.75
CA THR A 142 7.91 -21.29 -29.12
C THR A 142 6.54 -21.95 -29.19
N GLY A 143 5.97 -22.37 -28.06
CA GLY A 143 4.71 -23.10 -28.00
C GLY A 143 4.82 -24.56 -28.45
N THR A 144 6.04 -25.10 -28.51
CA THR A 144 6.30 -26.50 -28.91
C THR A 144 6.14 -27.47 -27.74
N LEU A 145 6.16 -26.97 -26.50
CA LEU A 145 6.02 -27.74 -25.27
C LEU A 145 4.85 -27.18 -24.44
N SER A 146 3.90 -28.03 -24.08
CA SER A 146 2.82 -27.66 -23.15
C SER A 146 3.32 -27.65 -21.72
N LEU A 147 2.65 -26.88 -20.84
CA LEU A 147 2.97 -26.87 -19.41
C LEU A 147 2.72 -28.24 -18.76
N GLN A 148 1.79 -29.02 -19.30
CA GLN A 148 1.45 -30.36 -18.80
C GLN A 148 2.52 -31.41 -19.15
N ASP A 149 3.34 -31.16 -20.16
CA ASP A 149 4.39 -32.07 -20.61
C ASP A 149 5.64 -32.01 -19.72
N ILE A 150 5.69 -31.05 -18.78
CA ILE A 150 6.82 -30.83 -17.90
C ILE A 150 6.63 -31.64 -16.62
N LEU A 151 7.38 -32.74 -16.48
CA LEU A 151 7.31 -33.65 -15.32
C LEU A 151 7.83 -33.01 -14.02
N ASP A 152 8.87 -32.19 -14.11
CA ASP A 152 9.46 -31.54 -12.93
C ASP A 152 8.57 -30.38 -12.45
N SER A 153 8.11 -30.47 -11.20
CA SER A 153 7.18 -29.49 -10.61
C SER A 153 7.77 -28.08 -10.55
N ASP A 154 9.06 -27.96 -10.23
CA ASP A 154 9.72 -26.65 -10.14
C ASP A 154 9.86 -26.02 -11.54
N MET A 155 10.20 -26.81 -12.54
CA MET A 155 10.33 -26.36 -13.94
C MET A 155 8.98 -25.99 -14.54
N CYS A 156 7.93 -26.75 -14.20
CA CYS A 156 6.56 -26.42 -14.57
C CYS A 156 6.13 -25.08 -13.96
N ALA A 157 6.42 -24.87 -12.67
CA ALA A 157 6.13 -23.60 -12.00
C ALA A 157 6.91 -22.43 -12.63
N LEU A 158 8.20 -22.60 -12.93
CA LEU A 158 9.03 -21.60 -13.59
C LEU A 158 8.47 -21.24 -14.98
N ALA A 159 8.13 -22.24 -15.79
CA ALA A 159 7.53 -22.07 -17.11
C ALA A 159 6.18 -21.35 -17.04
N LYS A 160 5.34 -21.68 -16.05
CA LYS A 160 4.05 -21.04 -15.81
C LYS A 160 4.19 -19.55 -15.52
N TRP A 161 5.11 -19.16 -14.63
CA TRP A 161 5.35 -17.74 -14.32
C TRP A 161 5.98 -16.98 -15.49
N TYR A 162 6.88 -17.61 -16.23
CA TYR A 162 7.43 -17.05 -17.47
C TYR A 162 6.33 -16.76 -18.50
N ALA A 163 5.44 -17.73 -18.75
CA ALA A 163 4.31 -17.58 -19.67
C ALA A 163 3.37 -16.45 -19.21
N ARG A 164 3.06 -16.39 -17.90
CA ARG A 164 2.25 -15.31 -17.32
C ARG A 164 2.88 -13.93 -17.54
N ALA A 165 4.16 -13.77 -17.24
CA ALA A 165 4.87 -12.50 -17.43
C ALA A 165 4.87 -12.07 -18.91
N ARG A 166 5.04 -13.00 -19.84
CA ARG A 166 4.95 -12.73 -21.28
C ARG A 166 3.56 -12.28 -21.70
N ASN A 167 2.51 -12.94 -21.21
CA ASN A 167 1.13 -12.56 -21.51
C ASN A 167 0.81 -11.15 -20.98
N LEU A 168 1.24 -10.83 -19.76
CA LEU A 168 1.09 -9.50 -19.16
C LEU A 168 1.80 -8.42 -19.97
N ARG A 169 3.05 -8.66 -20.42
CA ARG A 169 3.78 -7.73 -21.31
C ARG A 169 3.02 -7.49 -22.62
N SER A 170 2.45 -8.54 -23.20
CA SER A 170 1.69 -8.45 -24.46
C SER A 170 0.38 -7.65 -24.26
N ARG A 171 -0.31 -7.87 -23.13
CA ARG A 171 -1.50 -7.09 -22.75
C ARG A 171 -1.17 -5.61 -22.57
N ILE A 172 -0.13 -5.28 -21.80
CA ILE A 172 0.33 -3.90 -21.61
C ILE A 172 0.59 -3.24 -22.97
N LYS A 173 1.31 -3.92 -23.87
CA LYS A 173 1.59 -3.42 -25.23
C LYS A 173 0.28 -3.13 -25.99
N SER A 174 -0.66 -4.08 -26.00
CA SER A 174 -1.95 -3.90 -26.69
C SER A 174 -2.79 -2.72 -26.17
N VAL A 175 -2.82 -2.51 -24.85
CA VAL A 175 -3.53 -1.38 -24.22
C VAL A 175 -2.87 -0.06 -24.61
N THR A 176 -1.53 0.00 -24.60
CA THR A 176 -0.79 1.20 -24.99
C THR A 176 -0.94 1.54 -26.47
N GLU A 177 -0.97 0.55 -27.36
CA GLU A 177 -1.15 0.73 -28.80
C GLU A 177 -2.59 1.15 -29.16
N SER A 178 -3.60 0.58 -28.51
CA SER A 178 -5.00 0.95 -28.71
C SER A 178 -5.24 2.43 -28.37
N LYS A 179 -4.55 2.92 -27.34
CA LYS A 179 -4.60 4.31 -26.92
C LYS A 179 -3.90 5.27 -27.88
N SER A 180 -2.73 4.89 -28.41
CA SER A 180 -2.02 5.74 -29.38
C SER A 180 -2.82 5.89 -30.67
N ARG A 181 -3.46 4.81 -31.14
CA ARG A 181 -4.39 4.84 -32.28
C ARG A 181 -5.60 5.74 -32.04
N SER A 182 -6.19 5.68 -30.84
CA SER A 182 -7.34 6.54 -30.50
C SER A 182 -6.98 8.02 -30.47
N ARG A 183 -5.73 8.36 -30.09
CA ARG A 183 -5.24 9.74 -30.11
C ARG A 183 -4.98 10.25 -31.52
N SER A 184 -4.38 9.45 -32.39
CA SER A 184 -4.11 9.88 -33.78
C SER A 184 -5.39 10.15 -34.56
N VAL A 185 -6.44 9.35 -34.36
CA VAL A 185 -7.76 9.58 -34.99
C VAL A 185 -8.42 10.88 -34.50
N ALA A 186 -8.23 11.27 -33.25
CA ALA A 186 -8.81 12.50 -32.69
C ALA A 186 -8.10 13.79 -33.16
N THR A 187 -6.87 13.70 -33.66
CA THR A 187 -6.09 14.87 -34.13
C THR A 187 -6.34 15.21 -35.62
N VAL A 188 -6.96 14.31 -36.38
CA VAL A 188 -7.23 14.52 -37.83
C VAL A 188 -8.61 15.16 -38.08
N LYS A 189 -9.38 15.47 -37.04
CA LYS A 189 -10.65 16.19 -37.13
C LYS A 189 -10.48 17.62 -36.62
#